data_AF-A0A3S0S272-F1
#
_entry.id   AF-A0A3S0S272-F1
#
_cell.length_a   1.000
_cell.length_b   1.000
_cell.length_c   1.000
_cell.angle_alpha   90.00
_cell.angle_beta   90.00
_cell.angle_gamma   90.00
#
_symmetry.space_group_name_H-M   'P 1'
#
loop_
_entity.id
_entity.type
_entity.pdbx_description
1 polymer ?
#
loop_
_entity_poly.entity_id
_entity_poly.type
_entity_poly.pdbx_seq_one_letter_code
_entity_poly.pdbx_strand_id
1 'polypeptide(L)'
;MSEATEADGQTDAKSPTTPESAAAWDAMLAKNDAARCIAHKKNGAQCRRLAIKGATVCLHHGGAARHVRAAARARLEKAADRLAKQLLGIAESADSEAVRLAAIRDALDRAGLKAPTQVDVEVGVMKPYERLLAGIEMGTEITREESRARRGISEPTTHVSLPSAYSGREVVDAEPLAASEGPTNRPHWAVDDAAWPDDATGPDFGRQSPSGQRGHQPGTELMTMEEANAQLAEDRRRAFYRNQRG
;
A
#
# COMPACT_ATOMS: atom_id res chain seq x y z
N MET A 1 7.72 -1.91 -32.71
CA MET A 1 7.02 -1.98 -31.41
C MET A 1 6.82 -3.45 -31.12
N SER A 2 7.73 -4.03 -30.34
CA SER A 2 7.68 -5.45 -29.99
C SER A 2 7.45 -5.52 -28.49
N GLU A 3 6.22 -5.84 -28.12
CA GLU A 3 5.82 -6.16 -26.75
C GLU A 3 6.67 -7.32 -26.25
N ALA A 4 7.57 -7.05 -25.31
CA ALA A 4 8.11 -8.06 -24.43
C ALA A 4 7.12 -8.22 -23.29
N THR A 5 6.30 -9.28 -23.35
CA THR A 5 5.47 -9.70 -22.24
C THR A 5 6.38 -10.26 -21.14
N GLU A 6 6.57 -9.50 -20.07
CA GLU A 6 7.12 -9.96 -18.80
C GLU A 6 6.13 -10.96 -18.17
N ALA A 7 6.28 -12.23 -18.54
CA ALA A 7 5.72 -13.33 -17.80
C ALA A 7 6.67 -13.66 -16.64
N ASP A 8 6.43 -13.06 -15.48
CA ASP A 8 6.94 -13.51 -14.17
C ASP A 8 6.30 -14.84 -13.72
N GLY A 9 6.09 -15.75 -14.68
CA GLY A 9 5.70 -17.12 -14.44
C GLY A 9 6.95 -17.97 -14.47
N GLN A 10 7.56 -18.24 -13.31
CA GLN A 10 8.54 -19.31 -13.19
C GLN A 10 7.83 -20.62 -13.55
N THR A 11 7.95 -21.03 -14.81
CA THR A 11 7.28 -22.22 -15.32
C THR A 11 7.78 -23.41 -14.52
N ASP A 12 6.87 -24.13 -13.88
CA ASP A 12 7.12 -25.46 -13.35
C ASP A 12 7.45 -26.36 -14.54
N ALA A 13 8.69 -26.31 -15.02
CA ALA A 13 9.16 -27.13 -16.12
C ALA A 13 8.93 -28.59 -15.72
N LYS A 14 7.87 -29.18 -16.29
CA LYS A 14 7.52 -30.59 -16.09
C LYS A 14 8.70 -31.44 -16.56
N SER A 15 8.87 -32.59 -15.92
CA SER A 15 9.90 -33.55 -16.31
C SER A 15 9.77 -33.84 -17.82
N PRO A 16 10.89 -33.94 -18.55
CA PRO A 16 10.87 -34.25 -19.98
C PRO A 16 10.15 -35.58 -20.22
N THR A 17 9.22 -35.60 -21.18
CA THR A 17 8.38 -36.76 -21.51
C THR A 17 8.97 -37.63 -22.62
N THR A 18 9.99 -37.13 -23.33
CA THR A 18 10.70 -37.86 -24.40
C THR A 18 12.18 -38.07 -24.04
N PRO A 19 12.84 -39.13 -24.54
CA PRO A 19 14.25 -39.38 -24.25
C PRO A 19 15.19 -38.28 -24.80
N GLU A 20 14.88 -37.70 -25.96
CA GLU A 20 15.64 -36.57 -26.53
C GLU A 20 15.52 -35.30 -25.67
N SER A 21 14.30 -35.00 -25.18
CA SER A 21 14.11 -33.87 -24.26
C SER A 21 14.79 -34.10 -22.91
N ALA A 22 14.92 -35.35 -22.47
CA ALA A 22 15.67 -35.69 -21.26
C ALA A 22 17.17 -35.42 -21.41
N ALA A 23 17.77 -35.79 -22.55
CA ALA A 23 19.17 -35.49 -22.85
C ALA A 23 19.43 -33.98 -22.96
N ALA A 24 18.53 -33.23 -23.60
CA ALA A 24 18.62 -31.77 -23.66
C ALA A 24 18.51 -31.12 -22.27
N TRP A 25 17.62 -31.63 -21.41
CA TRP A 25 17.53 -31.21 -20.00
C TRP A 25 18.85 -31.50 -19.27
N ASP A 26 19.40 -32.70 -19.39
CA ASP A 26 20.64 -33.05 -18.69
C ASP A 26 21.83 -32.17 -19.13
N ALA A 27 21.92 -31.85 -20.42
CA ALA A 27 22.90 -30.88 -20.91
C ALA A 27 22.68 -29.46 -20.32
N MET A 28 21.43 -29.05 -20.11
CA MET A 28 21.08 -27.77 -19.49
C MET A 28 21.43 -27.76 -17.98
N LEU A 29 21.20 -28.86 -17.26
CA LEU A 29 21.62 -29.01 -15.85
C LEU A 29 23.13 -28.98 -15.73
N ALA A 30 23.85 -29.69 -16.59
CA ALA A 30 25.31 -29.70 -16.54
C ALA A 30 25.90 -28.29 -16.68
N LYS A 31 25.29 -27.44 -17.52
CA LYS A 31 25.68 -26.02 -17.66
C LYS A 31 25.28 -25.17 -16.45
N ASN A 32 24.23 -25.54 -15.74
CA ASN A 32 23.64 -24.77 -14.64
C ASN A 32 23.68 -25.55 -13.31
N ASP A 33 24.74 -26.32 -13.06
CA ASP A 33 24.77 -27.23 -11.91
C ASP A 33 24.70 -26.47 -10.58
N ALA A 34 25.29 -25.28 -10.52
CA ALA A 34 25.20 -24.38 -9.38
C ALA A 34 23.77 -23.87 -9.09
N ALA A 35 22.89 -23.83 -10.09
CA ALA A 35 21.49 -23.41 -9.95
C ALA A 35 20.54 -24.59 -9.68
N ARG A 36 21.07 -25.81 -9.60
CA ARG A 36 20.31 -27.02 -9.35
C ARG A 36 19.89 -27.12 -7.87
N CYS A 37 18.72 -27.70 -7.64
CA CYS A 37 18.27 -28.01 -6.29
C CYS A 37 19.22 -29.00 -5.59
N ILE A 38 19.63 -28.66 -4.37
CA ILE A 38 20.58 -29.46 -3.58
C ILE A 38 19.89 -30.68 -2.93
N ALA A 39 18.57 -30.67 -2.82
CA ALA A 39 17.84 -31.78 -2.20
C ALA A 39 17.97 -33.09 -2.98
N HIS A 40 17.95 -34.21 -2.26
CA HIS A 40 18.02 -35.56 -2.82
C HIS A 40 16.63 -36.20 -2.87
N LYS A 41 16.40 -37.04 -3.89
CA LYS A 41 15.22 -37.89 -3.99
C LYS A 41 15.37 -39.11 -3.07
N LYS A 42 14.26 -39.84 -2.84
CA LYS A 42 14.26 -41.09 -2.06
C LYS A 42 15.23 -42.16 -2.58
N ASN A 43 15.55 -42.15 -3.87
CA ASN A 43 16.51 -43.06 -4.50
C ASN A 43 17.99 -42.61 -4.37
N GLY A 44 18.27 -41.58 -3.56
CA GLY A 44 19.62 -41.04 -3.35
C GLY A 44 20.11 -40.09 -4.45
N ALA A 45 19.45 -40.01 -5.61
CA ALA A 45 19.86 -39.10 -6.67
C ALA A 45 19.47 -37.65 -6.35
N GLN A 46 20.36 -36.69 -6.65
CA GLN A 46 20.06 -35.26 -6.50
C GLN A 46 18.87 -34.84 -7.38
N CYS A 47 18.05 -33.92 -6.88
CA CYS A 47 16.90 -33.39 -7.60
C CYS A 47 17.30 -32.79 -8.95
N ARG A 48 16.65 -33.19 -10.04
CA ARG A 48 16.91 -32.65 -11.40
C ARG A 48 16.19 -31.32 -11.68
N ARG A 49 15.55 -30.71 -10.68
CA ARG A 49 14.88 -29.41 -10.83
C ARG A 49 15.80 -28.28 -10.40
N LEU A 50 15.62 -27.11 -11.00
CA LEU A 50 16.33 -25.90 -10.59
C LEU A 50 15.79 -25.40 -9.25
N ALA A 51 16.67 -24.79 -8.46
CA ALA A 51 16.28 -24.04 -7.30
C ALA A 51 15.45 -22.81 -7.71
N ILE A 52 14.59 -22.33 -6.80
CA ILE A 52 13.95 -21.02 -7.02
C ILE A 52 15.03 -19.93 -6.97
N LYS A 53 14.78 -18.80 -7.66
CA LYS A 53 15.73 -17.67 -7.68
C LYS A 53 16.04 -17.23 -6.24
N GLY A 54 17.34 -17.14 -5.90
CA GLY A 54 17.80 -16.74 -4.56
C GLY A 54 17.73 -17.83 -3.48
N ALA A 55 17.29 -19.06 -3.79
CA ALA A 55 17.33 -20.19 -2.85
C ALA A 55 18.19 -21.36 -3.36
N THR A 56 18.29 -22.41 -2.55
CA THR A 56 19.07 -23.63 -2.83
C THR A 56 18.20 -24.84 -3.16
N VAL A 57 16.87 -24.70 -3.05
CA VAL A 57 15.91 -25.79 -3.25
C VAL A 57 14.81 -25.38 -4.22
N CYS A 58 14.28 -26.36 -4.95
CA CYS A 58 13.18 -26.17 -5.89
C CYS A 58 11.84 -26.03 -5.15
N LEU A 59 10.80 -25.59 -5.86
CA LEU A 59 9.43 -25.41 -5.33
C LEU A 59 8.92 -26.65 -4.56
N HIS A 60 9.21 -27.86 -5.06
CA HIS A 60 8.72 -29.10 -4.47
C HIS A 60 9.56 -29.63 -3.29
N HIS A 61 10.82 -29.22 -3.15
CA HIS A 61 11.68 -29.58 -2.02
C HIS A 61 11.74 -28.45 -0.98
N GLY A 62 10.66 -27.69 -0.84
CA GLY A 62 10.51 -26.65 0.18
C GLY A 62 10.75 -25.22 -0.30
N GLY A 63 11.11 -25.00 -1.57
CA GLY A 63 11.27 -23.64 -2.13
C GLY A 63 9.99 -22.81 -2.07
N ALA A 64 8.82 -23.44 -2.06
CA ALA A 64 7.54 -22.75 -1.91
C ALA A 64 7.26 -22.24 -0.49
N ALA A 65 8.03 -22.66 0.52
CA ALA A 65 7.78 -22.27 1.90
C ALA A 65 8.01 -20.76 2.12
N ARG A 66 7.14 -20.13 2.91
CA ARG A 66 7.16 -18.67 3.16
C ARG A 66 8.54 -18.17 3.62
N HIS A 67 9.14 -18.83 4.61
CA HIS A 67 10.43 -18.45 5.16
C HIS A 67 11.58 -18.65 4.15
N VAL A 68 11.48 -19.64 3.26
CA VAL A 68 12.48 -19.86 2.19
C VAL A 68 12.38 -18.77 1.13
N ARG A 69 11.17 -18.40 0.69
CA ARG A 69 10.95 -17.30 -0.26
C ARG A 69 11.40 -15.96 0.32
N ALA A 70 11.07 -15.67 1.57
CA ALA A 70 11.51 -14.46 2.26
C ALA A 70 13.05 -14.39 2.35
N ALA A 71 13.70 -15.49 2.75
CA ALA A 71 15.16 -15.56 2.79
C ALA A 71 15.79 -15.44 1.39
N ALA A 72 15.16 -16.01 0.36
CA ALA A 72 15.62 -15.92 -1.01
C ALA A 72 15.56 -14.48 -1.53
N ARG A 73 14.45 -13.79 -1.26
CA ARG A 73 14.29 -12.37 -1.56
C ARG A 73 15.35 -11.52 -0.86
N ALA A 74 15.55 -11.73 0.45
CA ALA A 74 16.58 -11.02 1.20
C ALA A 74 18.01 -11.24 0.66
N ARG A 75 18.31 -12.42 0.09
CA ARG A 75 19.60 -12.68 -0.57
C ARG A 75 19.73 -11.92 -1.89
N LEU A 76 18.66 -11.83 -2.67
CA LEU A 76 18.65 -11.06 -3.93
C LEU A 76 18.80 -9.56 -3.65
N GLU A 77 18.12 -9.04 -2.63
CA GLU A 77 18.24 -7.65 -2.19
C GLU A 77 19.67 -7.34 -1.74
N LYS A 78 20.28 -8.19 -0.90
CA LYS A 78 21.70 -8.05 -0.52
C LYS A 78 22.67 -8.16 -1.70
N ALA A 79 22.31 -8.90 -2.74
CA ALA A 79 23.12 -9.00 -3.94
C ALA A 79 22.95 -7.77 -4.84
N ALA A 80 21.85 -7.04 -4.75
CA ALA A 80 21.56 -5.88 -5.59
C ALA A 80 22.66 -4.81 -5.49
N ASP A 81 23.14 -4.49 -4.28
CA ASP A 81 24.23 -3.53 -4.08
C ASP A 81 25.53 -3.96 -4.78
N ARG A 82 25.87 -5.25 -4.66
CA ARG A 82 27.03 -5.82 -5.34
C ARG A 82 26.87 -5.74 -6.86
N LEU A 83 25.67 -6.02 -7.37
CA LEU A 83 25.37 -5.96 -8.80
C LEU A 83 25.43 -4.52 -9.32
N ALA A 84 24.93 -3.55 -8.56
CA ALA A 84 25.01 -2.13 -8.89
C ALA A 84 26.47 -1.67 -9.00
N LYS A 85 27.33 -2.09 -8.05
CA LYS A 85 28.78 -1.83 -8.12
C LYS A 85 29.42 -2.45 -9.36
N GLN A 86 29.05 -3.68 -9.73
CA GLN A 86 29.58 -4.34 -10.93
C GLN A 86 29.11 -3.64 -12.21
N LEU A 87 27.87 -3.17 -12.26
CA LEU A 87 27.33 -2.40 -13.38
C LEU A 87 28.12 -1.10 -13.58
N LEU A 88 28.43 -0.37 -12.51
CA LEU A 88 29.27 0.82 -12.56
C LEU A 88 30.68 0.49 -13.07
N GLY A 89 31.27 -0.62 -12.62
CA GLY A 89 32.55 -1.09 -13.14
C GLY A 89 32.51 -1.36 -14.65
N ILE A 90 31.45 -1.99 -15.16
CA ILE A 90 31.24 -2.19 -16.60
C ILE A 90 31.11 -0.84 -17.34
N ALA A 91 30.36 0.11 -16.77
CA ALA A 91 30.21 1.45 -17.34
C ALA A 91 31.57 2.20 -17.43
N GLU A 92 32.51 1.93 -16.54
CA GLU A 92 33.84 2.54 -16.55
C GLU A 92 34.82 1.81 -17.49
N SER A 93 34.77 0.47 -17.53
CA SER A 93 35.83 -0.36 -18.13
C SER A 93 35.44 -1.10 -19.41
N ALA A 94 34.19 -1.05 -19.89
CA ALA A 94 33.78 -1.83 -21.05
C ALA A 94 34.46 -1.37 -22.36
N ASP A 95 35.13 -2.27 -23.06
CA ASP A 95 35.80 -1.99 -24.34
C ASP A 95 34.81 -1.63 -25.46
N SER A 96 33.60 -2.20 -25.41
CA SER A 96 32.53 -1.87 -26.35
C SER A 96 31.76 -0.63 -25.89
N GLU A 97 31.77 0.40 -26.72
CA GLU A 97 31.00 1.63 -26.48
C GLU A 97 29.50 1.35 -26.34
N ALA A 98 28.96 0.39 -27.09
CA ALA A 98 27.54 0.00 -27.00
C ALA A 98 27.19 -0.57 -25.62
N VAL A 99 28.04 -1.44 -25.07
CA VAL A 99 27.86 -2.03 -23.73
C VAL A 99 27.99 -0.95 -22.65
N ARG A 100 28.96 -0.05 -22.82
CA ARG A 100 29.19 1.09 -21.92
C ARG A 100 27.98 2.01 -21.85
N LEU A 101 27.45 2.44 -23.00
CA LEU A 101 26.28 3.30 -23.09
C LEU A 101 25.03 2.64 -22.50
N ALA A 102 24.85 1.34 -22.73
CA ALA A 102 23.74 0.58 -22.13
C ALA A 102 23.85 0.54 -20.60
N ALA A 103 25.04 0.25 -20.07
CA ALA A 103 25.27 0.22 -18.62
C ALA A 103 25.04 1.59 -17.95
N ILE A 104 25.48 2.68 -18.59
CA ILE A 104 25.26 4.05 -18.09
C ILE A 104 23.77 4.39 -18.06
N ARG A 105 23.02 4.11 -19.13
CA ARG A 105 21.55 4.33 -19.17
C ARG A 105 20.84 3.56 -18.07
N ASP A 106 21.19 2.29 -17.90
CA ASP A 106 20.61 1.41 -16.88
C ASP A 106 20.96 1.87 -15.45
N ALA A 107 22.10 2.51 -15.24
CA ALA A 107 22.43 3.16 -13.97
C ALA A 107 21.61 4.45 -13.74
N LEU A 108 21.43 5.29 -14.76
CA LEU A 108 20.64 6.52 -14.68
C LEU A 108 19.14 6.22 -14.44
N ASP A 109 18.59 5.22 -15.10
CA ASP A 109 17.20 4.79 -14.91
C ASP A 109 16.94 4.34 -13.47
N ARG A 110 17.91 3.64 -12.84
CA ARG A 110 17.81 3.26 -11.42
C ARG A 110 18.04 4.40 -10.45
N ALA A 111 18.78 5.43 -10.84
CA ALA A 111 18.92 6.66 -10.06
C ALA A 111 17.65 7.54 -10.14
N GLY A 112 16.64 7.14 -10.91
CA GLY A 112 15.42 7.93 -11.11
C GLY A 112 15.61 9.10 -12.09
N LEU A 113 16.73 9.15 -12.81
CA LEU A 113 17.07 10.21 -13.76
C LEU A 113 16.55 9.90 -15.17
N LYS A 114 15.31 9.45 -15.26
CA LYS A 114 14.67 9.14 -16.55
C LYS A 114 14.00 10.38 -17.11
N ALA A 115 14.14 10.60 -18.42
CA ALA A 115 13.40 11.66 -19.10
C ALA A 115 11.89 11.41 -18.93
N PRO A 116 11.08 12.45 -18.61
CA PRO A 116 9.63 12.30 -18.47
C PRO A 116 9.05 11.76 -19.77
N THR A 117 8.39 10.61 -19.69
CA THR A 117 7.98 9.83 -20.87
C THR A 117 6.76 10.40 -21.60
N GLN A 118 6.10 11.43 -21.06
CA GLN A 118 4.93 12.02 -21.70
C GLN A 118 4.74 13.46 -21.22
N VAL A 119 4.83 14.42 -22.15
CA VAL A 119 4.23 15.74 -21.95
C VAL A 119 2.81 15.58 -22.49
N ASP A 120 1.84 15.39 -21.59
CA ASP A 120 0.42 15.47 -21.96
C ASP A 120 0.11 16.93 -22.28
N VAL A 121 0.36 17.31 -23.53
CA VAL A 121 -0.18 18.55 -24.08
C VAL A 121 -1.65 18.25 -24.38
N GLU A 122 -2.52 18.50 -23.40
CA GLU A 122 -3.95 18.62 -23.63
C GLU A 122 -4.20 19.86 -24.52
N VAL A 123 -3.94 19.72 -25.82
CA VAL A 123 -4.33 20.71 -26.81
C VAL A 123 -5.85 20.59 -26.99
N GLY A 124 -6.58 21.48 -26.34
CA GLY A 124 -7.83 21.98 -26.89
C GLY A 124 -9.12 21.33 -26.43
N VAL A 125 -9.30 21.11 -25.13
CA VAL A 125 -10.62 21.26 -24.50
C VAL A 125 -10.38 21.74 -23.07
N MET A 126 -10.61 23.03 -22.77
CA MET A 126 -10.58 23.53 -21.39
C MET A 126 -11.37 22.57 -20.49
N LYS A 127 -10.78 22.16 -19.38
CA LYS A 127 -11.45 21.20 -18.50
C LYS A 127 -12.77 21.81 -18.01
N PRO A 128 -13.81 21.01 -17.75
CA PRO A 128 -15.13 21.53 -17.40
C PRO A 128 -15.10 22.53 -16.25
N TYR A 129 -14.20 22.33 -15.29
CA TYR A 129 -13.99 23.24 -14.17
C TYR A 129 -13.27 24.55 -14.57
N GLU A 130 -12.35 24.52 -15.53
CA GLU A 130 -11.70 25.73 -16.05
C GLU A 130 -12.67 26.61 -16.85
N ARG A 131 -13.69 26.00 -17.49
CA ARG A 131 -14.79 26.76 -18.10
C ARG A 131 -15.64 27.48 -17.06
N LEU A 132 -15.86 26.86 -15.90
CA LEU A 132 -16.56 27.49 -14.78
C LEU A 132 -15.75 28.64 -14.20
N LEU A 133 -14.43 28.45 -14.02
CA LEU A 133 -13.51 29.48 -13.56
C LEU A 133 -13.41 30.66 -14.54
N ALA A 134 -13.29 30.41 -15.84
CA ALA A 134 -13.31 31.46 -16.87
C ALA A 134 -14.67 32.19 -16.92
N GLY A 135 -15.77 31.48 -16.64
CA GLY A 135 -17.10 32.06 -16.51
C GLY A 135 -17.26 32.95 -15.26
N ILE A 136 -16.55 32.63 -14.18
CA ILE A 136 -16.51 33.46 -12.95
C ILE A 136 -15.73 34.75 -13.20
N GLU A 137 -14.61 34.69 -13.93
CA GLU A 137 -13.84 35.88 -14.31
C GLU A 137 -14.60 36.80 -15.29
N MET A 138 -15.40 36.23 -16.21
CA MET A 138 -16.18 37.03 -17.17
C MET A 138 -17.61 37.36 -16.72
N GLY A 139 -18.06 36.91 -15.56
CA GLY A 139 -19.46 37.05 -15.16
C GLY A 139 -19.71 36.71 -13.71
N THR A 140 -19.41 37.65 -12.80
CA THR A 140 -20.33 38.09 -11.74
C THR A 140 -19.65 39.17 -10.88
N GLU A 141 -19.73 40.42 -11.30
CA GLU A 141 -19.61 41.58 -10.39
C GLU A 141 -20.88 41.77 -9.53
N ILE A 142 -21.65 40.69 -9.32
CA ILE A 142 -22.85 40.74 -8.50
C ILE A 142 -22.35 40.71 -7.06
N THR A 143 -22.41 41.87 -6.41
CA THR A 143 -22.02 41.99 -5.02
C THR A 143 -22.87 41.06 -4.15
N ARG A 144 -22.32 40.68 -2.99
CA ARG A 144 -23.03 39.83 -2.03
C ARG A 144 -24.41 40.40 -1.67
N GLU A 145 -24.53 41.72 -1.62
CA GLU A 145 -25.77 42.46 -1.37
C GLU A 145 -26.77 42.31 -2.52
N GLU A 146 -26.34 42.48 -3.77
CA GLU A 146 -27.21 42.34 -4.95
C GLU A 146 -27.74 40.90 -5.09
N SER A 147 -26.90 39.89 -4.79
CA SER A 147 -27.29 38.48 -4.78
C SER A 147 -28.31 38.15 -3.66
N ARG A 148 -28.26 38.85 -2.52
CA ARG A 148 -29.21 38.70 -1.41
C ARG A 148 -30.54 39.35 -1.74
N ALA A 149 -30.52 40.55 -2.30
CA ALA A 149 -31.71 41.27 -2.74
C ALA A 149 -32.50 40.47 -3.80
N ARG A 150 -31.81 39.88 -4.80
CA ARG A 150 -32.46 39.03 -5.82
C ARG A 150 -33.13 37.77 -5.26
N ARG A 151 -32.66 37.27 -4.12
CA ARG A 151 -33.27 36.11 -3.42
C ARG A 151 -34.40 36.50 -2.48
N GLY A 152 -34.81 37.77 -2.47
CA GLY A 152 -35.88 38.28 -1.62
C GLY A 152 -35.52 38.31 -0.13
N ILE A 153 -34.23 38.21 0.20
CA ILE A 153 -33.73 38.31 1.57
C ILE A 153 -33.36 39.78 1.77
N SER A 154 -34.31 40.60 2.19
CA SER A 154 -34.00 41.92 2.72
C SER A 154 -33.35 41.75 4.09
N GLU A 155 -32.22 42.41 4.33
CA GLU A 155 -31.68 42.43 5.68
C GLU A 155 -32.61 43.25 6.57
N PRO A 156 -33.05 42.74 7.74
CA PRO A 156 -33.08 43.63 8.88
C PRO A 156 -31.62 43.93 9.20
N THR A 157 -31.15 45.14 8.88
CA THR A 157 -29.91 45.69 9.44
C THR A 157 -30.07 45.94 10.94
N THR A 158 -30.43 44.89 11.68
CA THR A 158 -30.13 44.78 13.10
C THR A 158 -28.67 44.39 13.17
N HIS A 159 -27.82 45.39 13.35
CA HIS A 159 -26.58 45.21 14.10
C HIS A 159 -27.00 44.52 15.39
N VAL A 160 -26.77 43.21 15.48
CA VAL A 160 -26.92 42.46 16.72
C VAL A 160 -25.87 43.04 17.64
N SER A 161 -26.27 44.02 18.44
CA SER A 161 -25.48 44.49 19.57
C SER A 161 -25.41 43.30 20.50
N LEU A 162 -24.28 42.60 20.48
CA LEU A 162 -23.94 41.62 21.50
C LEU A 162 -24.19 42.27 22.87
N PRO A 163 -24.85 41.59 23.82
CA PRO A 163 -25.07 42.15 25.14
C PRO A 163 -23.73 42.65 25.71
N SER A 164 -23.74 43.88 26.22
CA SER A 164 -22.57 44.62 26.72
C SER A 164 -21.72 43.86 27.77
N ALA A 165 -22.23 42.74 28.30
CA ALA A 165 -21.47 41.80 29.12
C ALA A 165 -20.18 41.27 28.45
N TYR A 166 -20.03 41.40 27.12
CA TYR A 166 -18.79 41.08 26.40
C TYR A 166 -18.05 42.29 25.80
N SER A 167 -18.60 43.50 25.85
CA SER A 167 -17.99 44.70 25.24
C SER A 167 -16.92 45.38 26.11
N GLY A 168 -16.62 44.82 27.29
CA GLY A 168 -15.64 45.36 28.24
C GLY A 168 -14.57 44.35 28.67
N ARG A 169 -14.52 43.17 28.04
CA ARG A 169 -13.36 42.29 28.22
C ARG A 169 -12.28 42.78 27.28
N GLU A 170 -11.28 43.44 27.86
CA GLU A 170 -9.98 43.64 27.24
C GLU A 170 -9.55 42.30 26.63
N VAL A 171 -9.30 42.30 25.32
CA VAL A 171 -8.68 41.15 24.66
C VAL A 171 -7.26 41.12 25.19
N VAL A 172 -7.05 40.34 26.25
CA VAL A 172 -5.71 40.11 26.79
C VAL A 172 -4.98 39.29 25.74
N ASP A 173 -3.96 39.89 25.11
CA ASP A 173 -3.03 39.15 24.28
C ASP A 173 -2.38 38.08 25.14
N ALA A 174 -2.81 36.83 24.94
CA ALA A 174 -2.21 35.69 25.59
C ALA A 174 -0.83 35.48 24.95
N GLU A 175 0.21 35.97 25.61
CA GLU A 175 1.57 35.59 25.30
C GLU A 175 1.67 34.05 25.42
N PRO A 176 2.07 33.31 24.37
CA PRO A 176 2.18 31.88 24.44
C PRO A 176 3.31 31.52 25.41
N LEU A 177 2.95 31.19 26.65
CA LEU A 177 3.87 30.56 27.57
C LEU A 177 4.39 29.29 26.88
N ALA A 178 5.72 29.23 26.68
CA ALA A 178 6.39 28.04 26.19
C ALA A 178 5.87 26.84 26.96
N ALA A 179 5.27 25.89 26.24
CA ALA A 179 4.62 24.74 26.81
C ALA A 179 5.55 24.06 27.82
N SER A 180 5.26 24.20 29.12
CA SER A 180 5.77 23.27 30.11
C SER A 180 5.29 21.89 29.68
N GLU A 181 6.21 20.92 29.64
CA GLU A 181 6.00 19.54 29.20
C GLU A 181 4.91 18.82 30.02
N GLY A 182 3.66 19.16 29.75
CA GLY A 182 2.47 18.47 30.20
C GLY A 182 2.14 17.33 29.24
N PRO A 183 1.49 16.26 29.72
CA PRO A 183 1.21 15.07 28.92
C PRO A 183 0.43 15.49 27.68
N THR A 184 0.98 15.11 26.52
CA THR A 184 0.44 15.46 25.22
C THR A 184 -1.05 15.14 25.19
N ASN A 185 -1.88 16.15 24.96
CA ASN A 185 -3.30 15.95 24.68
C ASN A 185 -3.40 15.32 23.30
N ARG A 186 -3.11 14.03 23.26
CA ARG A 186 -3.09 13.21 22.07
C ARG A 186 -4.51 12.74 21.82
N PRO A 187 -5.14 13.08 20.69
CA PRO A 187 -6.41 12.49 20.32
C PRO A 187 -6.25 10.97 20.35
N HIS A 188 -7.18 10.24 20.95
CA HIS A 188 -7.11 8.78 21.09
C HIS A 188 -7.02 8.01 19.74
N TRP A 189 -7.23 8.69 18.61
CA TRP A 189 -7.06 8.16 17.26
C TRP A 189 -5.67 8.39 16.65
N ALA A 190 -4.81 9.18 17.30
CA ALA A 190 -3.44 9.43 16.83
C ALA A 190 -2.55 8.21 17.14
N VAL A 191 -2.54 7.24 16.25
CA VAL A 191 -1.55 6.15 16.22
C VAL A 191 -0.15 6.70 16.01
N ASP A 192 0.85 6.10 16.64
CA ASP A 192 2.26 6.44 16.46
C ASP A 192 2.72 6.15 15.03
N ASP A 193 3.27 7.16 14.33
CA ASP A 193 3.88 7.06 13.00
C ASP A 193 5.21 6.26 12.99
N ALA A 194 5.43 5.39 13.97
CA ALA A 194 6.65 4.62 14.14
C ALA A 194 6.38 3.18 14.55
N ALA A 195 5.59 2.45 13.74
CA ALA A 195 5.67 1.00 13.53
C ALA A 195 4.45 0.50 12.74
N TRP A 196 4.28 0.96 11.50
CA TRP A 196 3.54 0.14 10.53
C TRP A 196 4.56 -0.77 9.83
N PRO A 197 4.51 -2.11 10.03
CA PRO A 197 5.16 -3.00 9.08
C PRO A 197 4.45 -2.82 7.73
N ASP A 198 5.21 -2.60 6.66
CA ASP A 198 4.73 -2.33 5.29
C ASP A 198 3.90 -3.48 4.64
N ASP A 199 3.44 -4.46 5.42
CA ASP A 199 2.69 -5.63 4.97
C ASP A 199 1.26 -5.70 5.54
N ALA A 200 0.62 -4.56 5.82
CA ALA A 200 -0.82 -4.54 6.04
C ALA A 200 -1.57 -4.58 4.69
N THR A 201 -1.67 -5.78 4.12
CA THR A 201 -2.89 -6.11 3.37
C THR A 201 -4.06 -5.87 4.33
N GLY A 202 -5.02 -5.03 3.91
CA GLY A 202 -6.21 -4.71 4.70
C GLY A 202 -6.90 -5.96 5.24
N PRO A 203 -7.75 -5.85 6.27
CA PRO A 203 -8.34 -7.02 6.91
C PRO A 203 -9.02 -7.91 5.87
N ASP A 204 -8.44 -9.10 5.69
CA ASP A 204 -8.97 -10.20 4.91
C ASP A 204 -10.29 -10.66 5.56
N PHE A 205 -11.42 -10.16 5.05
CA PHE A 205 -12.76 -10.62 5.44
C PHE A 205 -13.07 -12.07 4.97
N GLY A 206 -12.06 -12.86 4.57
CA GLY A 206 -12.21 -14.11 3.83
C GLY A 206 -11.64 -15.39 4.47
N ARG A 207 -11.22 -15.42 5.73
CA ARG A 207 -10.83 -16.69 6.41
C ARG A 207 -11.71 -17.04 7.61
N GLN A 208 -12.56 -18.03 7.37
CA GLN A 208 -13.23 -18.85 8.38
C GLN A 208 -12.19 -19.40 9.37
N SER A 209 -12.26 -18.93 10.62
CA SER A 209 -11.48 -19.50 11.72
C SER A 209 -12.05 -20.87 12.10
N PRO A 210 -11.20 -21.90 12.27
CA PRO A 210 -11.61 -23.21 12.76
C PRO A 210 -11.68 -23.16 14.29
N SER A 211 -12.69 -22.51 14.82
CA SER A 211 -13.19 -22.73 16.18
C SER A 211 -14.63 -22.27 16.22
N GLY A 212 -15.54 -23.23 16.38
CA GLY A 212 -16.97 -23.00 16.38
C GLY A 212 -17.40 -22.06 17.49
N GLN A 213 -18.50 -21.35 17.19
CA GLN A 213 -19.35 -20.61 18.12
C GLN A 213 -18.81 -19.25 18.60
N ARG A 214 -18.88 -18.26 17.72
CA ARG A 214 -19.42 -16.95 18.14
C ARG A 214 -20.81 -16.82 17.55
N GLY A 215 -21.81 -16.81 18.42
CA GLY A 215 -23.20 -16.59 18.05
C GLY A 215 -23.29 -15.30 17.23
N HIS A 216 -23.86 -15.42 16.05
CA HIS A 216 -24.38 -14.29 15.31
C HIS A 216 -25.39 -13.60 16.23
N GLN A 217 -24.99 -12.49 16.87
CA GLN A 217 -25.96 -11.60 17.48
C GLN A 217 -26.68 -10.95 16.31
N PRO A 218 -27.99 -11.20 16.12
CA PRO A 218 -28.74 -10.49 15.09
C PRO A 218 -28.65 -9.00 15.42
N GLY A 219 -28.22 -8.19 14.45
CA GLY A 219 -28.18 -6.74 14.60
C GLY A 219 -29.58 -6.24 14.93
N THR A 220 -29.67 -5.26 15.83
CA THR A 220 -30.92 -4.62 16.26
C THR A 220 -31.55 -3.74 15.16
N GLU A 221 -31.21 -3.99 13.88
CA GLU A 221 -31.51 -3.10 12.75
C GLU A 221 -33.00 -3.07 12.36
N LEU A 222 -33.85 -3.90 12.97
CA LEU A 222 -35.30 -3.94 12.76
C LEU A 222 -36.15 -3.81 14.04
N MET A 223 -35.53 -3.50 15.19
CA MET A 223 -36.27 -3.33 16.45
C MET A 223 -36.67 -1.87 16.68
N THR A 224 -37.82 -1.69 17.32
CA THR A 224 -38.22 -0.36 17.81
C THR A 224 -37.26 0.10 18.93
N MET A 225 -37.14 1.41 19.12
CA MET A 225 -36.27 1.98 20.16
C MET A 225 -36.64 1.49 21.58
N GLU A 226 -37.90 1.17 21.81
CA GLU A 226 -38.39 0.62 23.09
C GLU A 226 -37.90 -0.82 23.30
N GLU A 227 -37.95 -1.66 22.27
CA GLU A 227 -37.45 -3.03 22.30
C GLU A 227 -35.93 -3.09 22.49
N ALA A 228 -35.17 -2.19 21.85
CA ALA A 228 -33.73 -2.10 22.02
C ALA A 228 -33.34 -1.75 23.47
N ASN A 229 -34.07 -0.82 24.09
CA ASN A 229 -33.85 -0.44 25.49
C ASN A 229 -34.20 -1.57 26.47
N ALA A 230 -35.27 -2.32 26.19
CA ALA A 230 -35.64 -3.49 27.00
C ALA A 230 -34.59 -4.60 26.94
N GLN A 231 -34.00 -4.83 25.76
CA GLN A 231 -32.96 -5.84 25.55
C GLN A 231 -31.66 -5.48 26.27
N LEU A 232 -31.25 -4.21 26.21
CA LEU A 232 -30.11 -3.69 26.98
C LEU A 232 -30.31 -3.85 28.50
N ALA A 233 -31.54 -3.67 29.00
CA ALA A 233 -31.84 -3.87 30.41
C ALA A 233 -31.72 -5.35 30.82
N GLU A 234 -32.12 -6.28 29.94
CA GLU A 234 -32.01 -7.72 30.20
C GLU A 234 -30.55 -8.21 30.16
N ASP A 235 -29.75 -7.72 29.22
CA ASP A 235 -28.33 -8.06 29.12
C ASP A 235 -27.54 -7.57 30.34
N ARG A 236 -27.85 -6.37 30.85
CA ARG A 236 -27.29 -5.87 32.11
C ARG A 236 -27.63 -6.76 33.30
N ARG A 237 -28.88 -7.25 33.38
CA ARG A 237 -29.28 -8.23 34.42
C ARG A 237 -28.52 -9.55 34.26
N ARG A 238 -28.40 -10.09 33.04
CA ARG A 238 -27.66 -11.34 32.78
C ARG A 238 -26.17 -11.22 33.14
N ALA A 239 -25.55 -10.09 32.81
CA ALA A 239 -24.15 -9.82 33.16
C ALA A 239 -23.96 -9.76 34.69
N PHE A 240 -24.88 -9.10 35.39
CA PHE A 240 -24.86 -9.03 36.86
C PHE A 240 -24.95 -10.43 37.50
N TYR A 241 -25.88 -11.28 37.05
CA TYR A 241 -26.00 -12.64 37.57
C TYR A 241 -24.82 -13.55 37.20
N ARG A 242 -24.15 -13.31 36.07
CA ARG A 242 -22.94 -14.05 35.68
C ARG A 242 -21.77 -13.75 36.63
N ASN A 243 -21.60 -12.48 37.03
CA ASN A 243 -20.56 -12.08 37.98
C ASN A 243 -20.82 -12.54 39.42
N GLN A 244 -22.03 -12.96 39.78
CA GLN A 244 -22.33 -13.52 41.11
C GLN A 244 -22.13 -15.05 41.20
N ARG A 245 -21.89 -15.74 40.07
CA ARG A 245 -21.70 -17.20 40.02
C ARG A 245 -20.25 -17.62 39.69
N GLY A 246 -19.32 -16.69 39.61
CA GLY A 246 -17.87 -16.94 39.52
C GLY A 246 -17.19 -16.53 40.81
#